data_AF-A0A382P503-F1
#
_entry.id   AF-A0A382P503-F1
#
_cell.length_a   1.000
_cell.length_b   1.000
_cell.length_c   1.000
_cell.angle_alpha   90.00
_cell.angle_beta   90.00
_cell.angle_gamma   90.00
#
_symmetry.space_group_name_H-M   'P 1'
#
loop_
_entity.id
_entity.type
_entity.pdbx_description
1 polymer ?
#
loop_
_entity_poly.entity_id
_entity_poly.type
_entity_poly.pdbx_seq_one_letter_code
_entity_poly.pdbx_strand_id
1 'polypeptide(L)'
;MLVIRLLICTAILPFVINILFSQSFNIKGQFWGSRITGDDAYLENSFFESSLGYIPTFSLYEELDDNKMLDMEFSYRINYLFSENSLIREHEKLHRFWIRYSSNELEA
;
A
#
# COMPACT_ATOMS: atom_id res chain seq x y z
N MET A 1 16.63 18.83 -30.50
CA MET A 1 15.71 18.97 -29.34
C MET A 1 15.57 17.68 -28.53
N LEU A 2 15.40 16.51 -29.16
CA LEU A 2 15.26 15.21 -28.47
C LEU A 2 16.51 14.79 -27.67
N VAL A 3 17.70 14.99 -28.22
CA VAL A 3 18.99 14.63 -27.57
C VAL A 3 19.24 15.41 -26.27
N ILE A 4 18.91 16.71 -26.27
CA ILE A 4 19.03 17.58 -25.09
C ILE A 4 18.06 17.12 -23.99
N ARG A 5 16.81 16.76 -24.35
CA ARG A 5 15.84 16.22 -23.40
C ARG A 5 16.31 14.90 -22.79
N LEU A 6 16.92 14.03 -23.59
CA LEU A 6 17.45 12.75 -23.13
C LEU A 6 18.61 12.95 -22.14
N LEU A 7 19.52 13.88 -22.43
CA LEU A 7 20.65 14.24 -21.56
C LEU A 7 20.17 14.84 -20.22
N ILE A 8 19.14 15.68 -20.25
CA ILE A 8 18.51 16.24 -19.06
C ILE A 8 17.89 15.11 -18.21
N CYS A 9 17.14 14.19 -18.83
CA CYS A 9 16.58 13.04 -18.12
C CYS A 9 17.67 12.17 -17.48
N THR A 10 18.77 11.87 -18.18
CA THR A 10 19.86 11.05 -17.63
C THR A 10 20.57 11.70 -16.45
N ALA A 11 20.60 13.03 -16.37
CA ALA A 11 21.21 13.76 -15.26
C ALA A 11 20.28 13.91 -14.05
N ILE A 12 18.97 14.11 -14.28
CA ILE A 12 17.98 14.32 -13.22
C ILE A 12 17.57 13.00 -12.55
N LEU A 13 17.42 11.91 -13.32
CA LEU A 13 17.01 10.60 -12.81
C LEU A 13 17.85 10.12 -11.61
N PRO A 14 19.20 10.11 -11.67
CA PRO A 14 20.01 9.66 -10.55
C PRO A 14 19.90 10.58 -9.33
N PHE A 15 19.72 11.88 -9.53
CA PHE A 15 19.55 12.83 -8.43
C PHE A 15 18.25 12.56 -7.64
N VAL A 16 17.14 12.35 -8.35
CA VAL A 16 15.83 12.02 -7.73
C VAL A 16 15.89 10.66 -7.03
N ILE A 17 16.56 9.67 -7.62
CA ILE A 17 16.75 8.35 -7.03
C ILE A 17 17.52 8.44 -5.70
N ASN A 18 18.61 9.21 -5.63
CA ASN A 18 19.37 9.37 -4.40
C ASN A 18 18.55 10.01 -3.26
N ILE A 19 17.71 10.99 -3.58
CA ILE A 19 16.82 11.61 -2.57
C ILE A 19 15.81 10.58 -2.04
N LEU A 20 15.19 9.79 -2.92
CA LEU A 20 14.19 8.78 -2.53
C LEU A 20 14.79 7.66 -1.66
N PHE A 21 16.03 7.23 -1.94
CA PHE A 21 16.69 6.14 -1.19
C PHE A 21 17.40 6.61 0.09
N SER A 22 17.59 7.92 0.28
CA SER A 22 18.18 8.46 1.52
C SER A 22 17.18 8.57 2.67
N GLN A 23 15.88 8.43 2.39
CA GLN A 23 14.83 8.56 3.40
C GLN A 23 14.50 7.23 4.07
N SER A 24 14.03 7.29 5.31
CA SER A 24 13.62 6.10 6.06
C SER A 24 12.23 5.67 5.59
N PHE A 25 12.19 4.83 4.56
CA PHE A 25 10.96 4.17 4.12
C PHE A 25 10.77 2.85 4.87
N ASN A 26 9.52 2.53 5.20
CA ASN A 26 9.13 1.26 5.79
C ASN A 26 7.90 0.72 5.06
N ILE A 27 7.99 -0.53 4.62
CA ILE A 27 6.94 -1.25 3.92
C ILE A 27 6.53 -2.41 4.80
N LYS A 28 5.31 -2.37 5.30
CA LYS A 28 4.72 -3.40 6.15
C LYS A 28 3.37 -3.81 5.59
N GLY A 29 2.83 -4.94 6.04
CA GLY A 29 1.49 -5.34 5.61
C GLY A 29 0.86 -6.40 6.48
N GLN A 30 -0.46 -6.51 6.41
CA GLN A 30 -1.22 -7.55 7.08
C GLN A 30 -1.92 -8.42 6.04
N PHE A 31 -1.69 -9.72 6.10
CA PHE A 31 -2.29 -10.70 5.22
C PHE A 31 -3.18 -11.65 6.03
N TRP A 32 -4.36 -11.97 5.51
CA TRP A 32 -5.23 -12.99 6.08
C TRP A 32 -5.94 -13.79 4.98
N GLY A 33 -6.35 -14.99 5.34
CA GLY A 33 -7.18 -15.83 4.49
C GLY A 33 -8.09 -16.69 5.36
N SER A 34 -9.31 -16.91 4.89
CA SER A 34 -10.27 -17.81 5.52
C SER A 34 -10.92 -18.72 4.49
N ARG A 35 -11.39 -19.87 4.97
CA ARG A 35 -11.98 -20.91 4.16
C ARG A 35 -13.22 -21.45 4.88
N ILE A 36 -14.35 -21.47 4.20
CA ILE A 36 -15.60 -22.06 4.68
C ILE A 36 -16.02 -23.15 3.70
N THR A 37 -16.39 -24.32 4.24
CA THR A 37 -16.91 -25.46 3.49
C THR A 37 -18.28 -25.79 4.06
N GLY A 38 -19.33 -25.70 3.25
CA GLY A 38 -20.68 -26.14 3.63
C GLY A 38 -20.89 -27.62 3.35
N ASP A 39 -21.49 -28.34 4.29
CA ASP A 39 -21.90 -29.74 4.16
C ASP A 39 -23.44 -29.82 4.06
N ASP A 40 -24.00 -29.05 3.14
CA ASP A 40 -25.44 -28.98 2.93
C ASP A 40 -25.84 -30.16 2.03
N ALA A 41 -26.03 -31.34 2.63
CA ALA A 41 -26.28 -32.63 1.98
C ALA A 41 -27.51 -32.71 1.03
N TYR A 42 -28.26 -31.62 0.84
CA TYR A 42 -29.44 -31.54 -0.03
C TYR A 42 -29.21 -30.77 -1.34
N LEU A 43 -28.06 -30.11 -1.49
CA LEU A 43 -27.63 -29.50 -2.75
C LEU A 43 -26.45 -30.34 -3.26
N GLU A 44 -26.53 -30.86 -4.48
CA GLU A 44 -25.46 -31.69 -5.10
C GLU A 44 -24.11 -30.96 -5.24
N ASN A 45 -24.01 -29.70 -4.81
CA ASN A 45 -22.81 -28.89 -4.85
C ASN A 45 -22.41 -28.51 -3.41
N SER A 46 -21.28 -29.05 -2.94
CA SER A 46 -20.63 -28.57 -1.74
C SER A 46 -20.23 -27.11 -1.93
N PHE A 47 -20.94 -26.18 -1.31
CA PHE A 47 -20.63 -24.76 -1.42
C PHE A 47 -19.27 -24.48 -0.76
N PHE A 48 -18.29 -24.14 -1.60
CA PHE A 48 -16.97 -23.74 -1.17
C PHE A 48 -16.84 -22.21 -1.20
N GLU A 49 -16.55 -21.57 -0.07
CA GLU A 49 -16.24 -20.14 -0.02
C GLU A 49 -14.85 -19.90 0.57
N SER A 50 -14.06 -19.04 -0.07
CA SER A 50 -12.79 -18.58 0.50
C SER A 50 -12.66 -17.08 0.43
N SER A 51 -12.04 -16.49 1.46
CA SER A 51 -11.70 -15.08 1.46
C SER A 51 -10.19 -14.92 1.60
N LEU A 52 -9.63 -13.98 0.86
CA LEU A 52 -8.25 -13.54 0.98
C LEU A 52 -8.27 -12.03 1.20
N GLY A 53 -7.43 -11.53 2.09
CA GLY A 53 -7.31 -10.10 2.31
C GLY A 53 -5.88 -9.69 2.58
N TYR A 54 -5.55 -8.48 2.10
CA TYR A 54 -4.24 -7.90 2.25
C TYR A 54 -4.34 -6.39 2.49
N ILE A 55 -3.58 -5.89 3.45
CA ILE A 55 -3.40 -4.46 3.69
C ILE A 55 -1.92 -4.14 3.55
N PRO A 56 -1.45 -3.72 2.36
CA PRO A 56 -0.15 -3.10 2.25
C PRO A 56 -0.17 -1.73 2.94
N THR A 57 0.87 -1.44 3.70
CA THR A 57 1.13 -0.16 4.35
C THR A 57 2.52 0.32 3.99
N PHE A 58 2.59 1.52 3.43
CA PHE A 58 3.81 2.26 3.15
C PHE A 58 3.89 3.41 4.14
N SER A 59 5.01 3.54 4.84
CA SER A 59 5.29 4.69 5.70
C SER A 59 6.64 5.29 5.33
N LEU A 60 6.72 6.62 5.36
CA LEU A 60 7.92 7.38 5.10
C LEU A 60 8.09 8.36 6.25
N TYR A 61 9.30 8.37 6.79
CA TYR A 61 9.70 9.27 7.85
C TYR A 61 10.99 9.97 7.44
N GLU A 62 10.99 11.30 7.55
CA GLU A 62 12.14 12.15 7.29
C GLU A 62 12.27 13.17 8.42
N GLU A 63 13.45 13.19 9.02
CA GLU A 63 13.86 14.26 9.92
C GLU A 63 14.53 15.35 9.08
N LEU A 64 13.99 16.56 9.16
CA LEU A 64 14.47 17.75 8.49
C LEU A 64 15.28 18.60 9.48
N ASP A 65 16.00 19.61 8.97
CA ASP A 65 16.75 20.54 9.83
C ASP A 65 15.82 21.32 10.80
N ASP A 66 16.41 21.86 11.88
CA ASP A 66 15.73 22.67 12.90
C ASP A 66 14.56 21.97 13.65
N ASN A 67 14.72 20.69 14.01
CA ASN A 67 13.69 19.87 14.66
C ASN A 67 12.38 19.77 13.86
N LYS A 68 12.45 19.88 12.54
CA LYS A 68 11.29 19.66 11.67
C LYS A 68 11.21 18.18 11.33
N MET A 69 10.01 17.63 11.24
CA MET A 69 9.81 16.27 10.77
C MET A 69 8.64 16.19 9.80
N LEU A 70 8.80 15.32 8.80
CA LEU A 70 7.75 14.93 7.89
C LEU A 70 7.52 13.44 8.04
N ASP A 71 6.27 13.07 8.27
CA ASP A 71 5.86 11.70 8.52
C ASP A 71 4.59 11.42 7.74
N MET A 72 4.58 10.36 6.94
CA MET A 72 3.43 9.99 6.14
C MET A 72 3.22 8.49 6.15
N GLU A 73 1.96 8.08 6.15
CA GLU A 73 1.59 6.68 6.00
C GLU A 73 0.41 6.53 5.04
N PHE A 74 0.53 5.57 4.13
CA PHE A 74 -0.49 5.17 3.19
C PHE A 74 -0.76 3.68 3.33
N SER A 75 -2.02 3.32 3.52
CA SER A 75 -2.48 1.94 3.61
C SER A 75 -3.68 1.72 2.72
N TYR A 76 -3.65 0.62 1.97
CA TYR A 76 -4.74 0.21 1.09
C TYR A 76 -5.30 -1.13 1.58
N ARG A 77 -6.60 -1.39 1.45
CA ARG A 77 -7.20 -2.69 1.81
C ARG A 77 -7.73 -3.34 0.54
N ILE A 78 -7.27 -4.56 0.32
CA ILE A 78 -7.66 -5.41 -0.79
C ILE A 78 -8.30 -6.65 -0.20
N ASN A 79 -9.53 -6.97 -0.61
CA ASN A 79 -10.23 -8.18 -0.21
C ASN A 79 -10.76 -8.90 -1.44
N TYR A 80 -10.51 -10.20 -1.50
CA TYR A 80 -11.04 -11.12 -2.49
C TYR A 80 -11.95 -12.14 -1.81
N LEU A 81 -13.13 -12.36 -2.38
CA LEU A 81 -14.05 -13.43 -2.00
C LEU A 81 -14.24 -14.34 -3.20
N PHE A 82 -13.95 -15.62 -3.03
CA PHE A 82 -14.11 -16.66 -4.04
C PHE A 82 -15.22 -17.64 -3.61
N SER A 83 -16.01 -18.10 -4.57
CA SER A 83 -16.89 -19.26 -4.42
C SER A 83 -16.54 -20.30 -5.49
N GLU A 84 -16.28 -21.52 -5.03
CA GLU A 84 -15.80 -22.64 -5.84
C GLU A 84 -14.54 -22.27 -6.66
N ASN A 85 -14.73 -21.88 -7.92
CA ASN A 85 -13.67 -21.44 -8.84
C ASN A 85 -13.85 -20.00 -9.35
N SER A 86 -14.82 -19.25 -8.80
CA SER A 86 -15.19 -17.93 -9.28
C SER A 86 -14.88 -16.84 -8.25
N LEU A 87 -14.32 -15.72 -8.70
CA LEU A 87 -14.22 -14.51 -7.89
C LEU A 87 -15.60 -13.87 -7.80
N ILE A 88 -16.18 -13.83 -6.61
CA ILE A 88 -17.51 -13.24 -6.38
C ILE A 88 -17.40 -11.74 -6.13
N ARG A 89 -16.39 -11.33 -5.35
CA ARG A 89 -16.28 -9.97 -4.89
C ARG A 89 -14.83 -9.57 -4.73
N GLU A 90 -14.49 -8.47 -5.37
CA GLU A 90 -13.28 -7.70 -5.12
C GLU A 90 -13.70 -6.42 -4.38
N HIS A 91 -13.14 -6.19 -3.21
CA HIS A 91 -13.37 -4.97 -2.46
C HIS A 91 -12.05 -4.28 -2.18
N GLU A 92 -11.84 -3.18 -2.89
CA GLU A 92 -10.70 -2.32 -2.72
C GLU A 92 -11.15 -1.03 -2.03
N LYS A 93 -10.47 -0.67 -0.94
CA LYS A 93 -10.76 0.55 -0.20
C LYS A 93 -9.49 1.13 0.36
N LEU A 94 -9.37 2.46 0.31
CA LEU A 94 -8.35 3.17 1.07
C LEU A 94 -8.53 2.86 2.55
N HIS A 95 -7.51 2.27 3.17
CA HIS A 95 -7.59 1.83 4.55
C HIS A 95 -7.27 2.97 5.52
N ARG A 96 -6.14 3.65 5.26
CA ARG A 96 -5.68 4.79 6.04
C ARG A 96 -4.72 5.61 5.21
N PHE A 97 -4.83 6.93 5.31
CA PHE A 97 -3.84 7.86 4.77
C PHE A 97 -3.72 9.03 5.73
N TRP A 98 -2.49 9.39 6.08
CA TRP A 98 -2.21 10.61 6.81
C TRP A 98 -0.82 11.12 6.44
N ILE A 99 -0.67 12.43 6.59
CA ILE A 99 0.58 13.16 6.47
C ILE A 99 0.63 14.10 7.66
N ARG A 100 1.79 14.18 8.30
CA ARG A 100 2.05 15.01 9.46
C ARG A 100 3.32 15.80 9.21
N TYR A 101 3.25 17.08 9.52
CA TYR A 101 4.42 17.96 9.57
C TYR A 101 4.50 18.56 10.96
N SER A 102 5.67 18.43 11.59
CA SER A 102 5.92 18.98 12.92
C SER A 102 7.18 19.82 12.90
N SER A 103 7.16 20.89 13.69
CA SER A 103 8.22 21.87 13.86
C SER A 103 8.09 22.50 15.24
N ASN A 104 9.14 23.18 15.72
CA ASN A 104 9.11 23.84 17.04
C ASN A 104 8.00 24.90 17.19
N GLU A 105 7.45 25.43 16.10
CA GLU A 105 6.40 26.46 16.12
C GLU A 105 5.00 25.93 15.75
N LEU A 106 4.93 24.79 15.06
CA LEU A 106 3.68 24.21 14.54
C LEU A 106 3.73 22.69 14.54
N GLU A 107 2.72 22.05 15.15
CA GLU A 107 2.37 20.65 14.94
C GLU A 107 1.03 20.59 14.19
N ALA A 108 1.02 19.95 13.02
CA ALA A 108 -0.18 19.76 12.19
C ALA A 108 -0.26 18.37 11.57
#